data_AF-A0A849TUJ4-F1
#
_entry.id   AF-A0A849TUJ4-F1
#
_cell.length_a   1.000
_cell.length_b   1.000
_cell.length_c   1.000
_cell.angle_alpha   90.00
_cell.angle_beta   90.00
_cell.angle_gamma   90.00
#
_symmetry.space_group_name_H-M   'P 1'
#
loop_
_entity.id
_entity.type
_entity.pdbx_description
1 polymer ?
#
loop_
_entity_poly.entity_id
_entity_poly.type
_entity_poly.pdbx_seq_one_letter_code
_entity_poly.pdbx_strand_id
1 'polypeptide(L)'
;MSHGDQAIALSCRGLLLCCIVVLVCSGCASPTSIEMDSYDPSHNQTEIANYYRNQAVAMREKADAQATAAVRYEALFGPGADLVSGAKSLAHYYEQTAQELERVAQAHEAVARNTRPPAAVR
;
A
#
# COMPACT_ATOMS: atom_id res chain seq x y z
N MET A 1 11.33 -50.44 -10.78
CA MET A 1 11.64 -49.02 -10.46
C MET A 1 11.56 -48.24 -11.76
N SER A 2 10.56 -47.38 -11.86
CA SER A 2 9.95 -46.89 -13.10
C SER A 2 10.62 -45.60 -13.59
N HIS A 3 10.87 -45.49 -14.91
CA HIS A 3 11.42 -44.29 -15.57
C HIS A 3 10.58 -43.01 -15.36
N GLY A 4 9.33 -43.13 -14.91
CA GLY A 4 8.42 -41.99 -14.70
C GLY A 4 8.82 -41.05 -13.56
N ASP A 5 9.47 -41.56 -12.51
CA ASP A 5 9.79 -40.77 -11.31
C ASP A 5 10.96 -39.78 -11.55
N GLN A 6 11.85 -40.12 -12.50
CA GLN A 6 13.03 -39.32 -12.81
C GLN A 6 12.69 -38.08 -13.65
N ALA A 7 11.75 -38.22 -14.58
CA ALA A 7 11.29 -37.13 -15.45
C ALA A 7 10.57 -36.03 -14.66
N ILE A 8 9.73 -36.41 -13.69
CA ILE A 8 8.97 -35.47 -12.85
C ILE A 8 9.93 -34.65 -11.96
N ALA A 9 10.96 -35.29 -11.41
CA ALA A 9 11.96 -34.61 -10.58
C ALA A 9 12.80 -33.58 -11.38
N LEU A 10 13.09 -33.86 -12.65
CA LEU A 10 13.79 -32.95 -13.56
C LEU A 10 12.93 -31.73 -13.94
N SER A 11 11.64 -31.95 -14.22
CA SER A 11 10.68 -30.87 -14.54
C SER A 11 10.43 -29.94 -13.36
N CYS A 12 10.30 -30.48 -12.14
CA CYS A 12 10.12 -29.65 -10.93
C CYS A 12 11.35 -28.82 -10.61
N ARG A 13 12.57 -29.36 -10.78
CA ARG A 13 13.82 -28.61 -10.55
C ARG A 13 14.02 -27.47 -11.56
N GLY A 14 13.69 -27.70 -12.83
CA GLY A 14 13.74 -26.67 -13.87
C GLY A 14 12.75 -25.53 -13.64
N LEU A 15 11.52 -25.87 -13.23
CA LEU A 15 10.49 -24.88 -12.91
C LEU A 15 10.88 -24.03 -11.69
N LEU A 16 11.44 -24.66 -10.66
CA LEU A 16 11.83 -24.00 -9.41
C LEU A 16 13.03 -23.05 -9.61
N LEU A 17 14.00 -23.44 -10.45
CA LEU A 17 15.09 -22.56 -10.89
C LEU A 17 14.58 -21.37 -11.70
N CYS A 18 13.61 -21.59 -12.59
CA CYS A 18 13.00 -20.51 -13.38
C CYS A 18 12.27 -19.49 -12.49
N CYS A 19 11.53 -19.96 -11.47
CA CYS A 19 10.86 -19.09 -10.50
C CYS A 19 11.85 -18.24 -9.69
N ILE A 20 12.99 -18.80 -9.26
CA ILE A 20 14.03 -18.06 -8.54
C ILE A 20 14.64 -16.96 -9.42
N VAL A 21 14.92 -17.25 -10.69
CA VAL A 21 15.50 -16.28 -11.63
C VAL A 21 14.55 -15.09 -11.87
N VAL A 22 13.24 -15.36 -12.05
CA VAL A 22 12.25 -14.29 -12.23
C VAL A 22 12.13 -13.42 -10.98
N LEU A 23 12.21 -14.02 -9.77
CA LEU A 23 12.14 -13.28 -8.51
C LEU A 23 13.33 -12.33 -8.29
N VAL A 24 14.53 -12.70 -8.77
CA VAL A 24 15.74 -11.87 -8.65
C VAL A 24 15.72 -10.70 -9.64
N CYS A 25 15.08 -10.85 -10.81
CA CYS A 25 15.02 -9.80 -11.83
C CYS A 25 13.96 -8.72 -11.57
N SER A 26 12.99 -8.93 -10.67
CA SER A 26 11.94 -7.95 -10.37
C SER A 26 12.28 -6.97 -9.24
N GLY A 27 13.46 -7.08 -8.64
CA GLY A 27 13.86 -6.29 -7.48
C GLY A 27 14.79 -5.12 -7.81
N CYS A 28 14.36 -4.17 -8.66
CA CYS A 28 14.94 -2.82 -8.74
C CYS A 28 13.91 -1.84 -9.32
N ALA A 29 12.79 -1.65 -8.62
CA ALA A 29 12.09 -0.37 -8.73
C ALA A 29 13.02 0.65 -8.05
N SER A 30 13.75 1.43 -8.84
CA SER A 30 14.65 2.48 -8.33
C SER A 30 13.88 3.33 -7.30
N PRO A 31 14.40 3.51 -6.08
CA PRO A 31 13.83 4.49 -5.18
C PRO A 31 13.89 5.84 -5.89
N THR A 32 12.75 6.52 -5.99
CA THR A 32 12.69 7.93 -6.38
C THR A 32 13.72 8.66 -5.53
N SER A 33 14.77 9.17 -6.17
CA SER A 33 15.85 9.85 -5.48
C SER A 33 15.28 11.07 -4.79
N ILE A 34 15.28 11.07 -3.46
CA ILE A 34 15.00 12.27 -2.67
C ILE A 34 16.14 13.24 -2.98
N GLU A 35 15.81 14.35 -3.64
CA GLU A 35 16.77 15.40 -3.98
C GLU A 35 17.22 16.07 -2.68
N MET A 36 18.33 15.58 -2.12
CA MET A 36 18.91 16.04 -0.85
C MET A 36 19.64 17.39 -0.97
N ASP A 37 19.64 17.95 -2.18
CA ASP A 37 20.46 19.08 -2.58
C ASP A 37 19.77 20.43 -2.27
N SER A 38 18.48 20.39 -1.90
CA SER A 38 17.66 21.56 -1.57
C SER A 38 17.41 21.65 -0.06
N TYR A 39 17.96 22.69 0.58
CA TYR A 39 17.61 23.09 1.95
C TYR A 39 16.32 23.94 1.97
N ASP A 40 15.31 23.59 1.18
CA ASP A 40 13.98 24.21 1.27
C ASP A 40 13.11 23.36 2.22
N PRO A 41 12.81 23.85 3.45
CA PRO A 41 11.96 23.11 4.38
C PRO A 41 10.58 22.80 3.81
N SER A 42 10.06 23.62 2.88
CA SER A 42 8.75 23.41 2.26
C SER A 42 8.71 22.21 1.31
N HIS A 43 9.85 21.87 0.67
CA HIS A 43 9.98 20.69 -0.18
C HIS A 43 9.82 19.43 0.67
N ASN A 44 10.51 19.36 1.80
CA ASN A 44 10.40 18.24 2.74
C ASN A 44 8.96 18.06 3.27
N GLN A 45 8.26 19.16 3.57
CA GLN A 45 6.87 19.10 4.02
C GLN A 45 5.91 18.58 2.93
N THR A 46 6.16 18.95 1.67
CA THR A 46 5.36 18.48 0.53
C THR A 46 5.52 16.97 0.32
N GLU A 47 6.76 16.47 0.38
CA GLU A 47 7.04 15.03 0.27
C GLU A 47 6.43 14.23 1.43
N ILE A 48 6.53 14.75 2.66
CA ILE A 48 5.90 14.11 3.83
C ILE A 48 4.38 14.07 3.68
N ALA A 49 3.75 15.16 3.20
CA ALA A 49 2.31 15.17 2.94
C ALA A 49 1.90 14.12 1.91
N ASN A 50 2.66 14.00 0.81
CA ASN A 50 2.41 13.00 -0.23
C ASN A 50 2.54 11.57 0.29
N TYR A 51 3.53 11.30 1.14
CA TYR A 51 3.69 10.00 1.79
C TYR A 51 2.44 9.60 2.59
N TYR A 52 1.92 10.49 3.43
CA TYR A 52 0.73 10.21 4.22
C TYR A 52 -0.54 10.05 3.37
N ARG A 53 -0.68 10.81 2.28
CA ARG A 53 -1.78 10.60 1.33
C ARG A 53 -1.75 9.24 0.66
N ASN A 54 -0.58 8.81 0.21
CA ASN A 54 -0.43 7.50 -0.42
C ASN A 54 -0.80 6.38 0.57
N GLN A 55 -0.41 6.53 1.84
CA GLN A 55 -0.86 5.61 2.89
C GLN A 55 -2.38 5.68 3.13
N ALA A 56 -2.98 6.87 3.12
CA ALA A 56 -4.43 7.02 3.27
C ALA A 56 -5.18 6.27 2.15
N VAL A 57 -4.71 6.37 0.91
CA VAL A 57 -5.26 5.61 -0.23
C VAL A 57 -5.15 4.11 0.00
N ALA A 58 -3.97 3.60 0.36
CA ALA A 58 -3.78 2.18 0.64
C ALA A 58 -4.68 1.67 1.80
N MET A 59 -5.01 2.52 2.77
CA MET A 59 -5.92 2.18 3.85
C MET A 59 -7.39 2.16 3.38
N ARG A 60 -7.80 3.08 2.49
CA ARG A 60 -9.13 3.02 1.86
C ARG A 60 -9.32 1.75 1.04
N GLU A 61 -8.32 1.35 0.26
CA GLU A 61 -8.35 0.10 -0.49
C GLU A 61 -8.54 -1.12 0.42
N LYS A 62 -7.88 -1.14 1.60
CA LYS A 62 -8.09 -2.18 2.60
C LYS A 62 -9.49 -2.12 3.22
N ALA A 63 -10.01 -0.93 3.47
CA ALA A 63 -11.37 -0.74 3.97
C ALA A 63 -12.40 -1.32 3.00
N ASP A 64 -12.29 -0.99 1.71
CA ASP A 64 -13.16 -1.47 0.64
C ASP A 64 -13.06 -2.99 0.46
N ALA A 65 -11.86 -3.54 0.54
CA ALA A 65 -11.64 -4.98 0.49
C ALA A 65 -12.36 -5.71 1.64
N GLN A 66 -12.29 -5.17 2.86
CA GLN A 66 -12.95 -5.75 4.03
C GLN A 66 -14.47 -5.56 3.99
N ALA A 67 -14.96 -4.42 3.51
CA ALA A 67 -16.38 -4.20 3.29
C ALA A 67 -16.94 -5.19 2.25
N THR A 68 -16.21 -5.43 1.17
CA THR A 68 -16.54 -6.43 0.16
C THR A 68 -16.53 -7.85 0.75
N ALA A 69 -15.54 -8.17 1.58
CA ALA A 69 -15.47 -9.46 2.26
C ALA A 69 -16.65 -9.67 3.22
N ALA A 70 -17.05 -8.63 3.98
CA ALA A 70 -18.20 -8.69 4.87
C ALA A 70 -19.48 -9.08 4.14
N VAL A 71 -19.76 -8.49 2.97
CA VAL A 71 -20.93 -8.83 2.14
C VAL A 71 -20.87 -10.30 1.68
N ARG A 72 -19.70 -10.78 1.26
CA ARG A 72 -19.53 -12.19 0.85
C ARG A 72 -19.73 -13.14 2.03
N TYR A 73 -19.20 -12.81 3.21
CA TYR A 73 -19.38 -13.62 4.41
C TYR A 73 -20.83 -13.63 4.87
N GLU A 74 -21.54 -12.51 4.77
CA GLU A 74 -22.97 -12.43 5.09
C GLU A 74 -23.79 -13.38 4.22
N ALA A 75 -23.50 -13.45 2.92
CA ALA A 75 -24.18 -14.35 1.99
C ALA A 75 -23.88 -15.84 2.27
N LEU A 76 -22.69 -16.16 2.76
CA LEU A 76 -22.25 -17.56 2.98
C LEU A 76 -22.61 -18.10 4.37
N PHE A 77 -22.52 -17.25 5.40
CA PHE A 77 -22.57 -17.66 6.80
C PHE A 77 -23.70 -16.97 7.58
N GLY A 78 -24.39 -16.02 6.95
CA GLY A 78 -25.42 -15.22 7.59
C GLY A 78 -24.86 -14.00 8.36
N PRO A 79 -25.71 -13.02 8.69
CA PRO A 79 -25.29 -11.74 9.27
C PRO A 79 -24.75 -11.82 10.70
N GLY A 80 -25.06 -12.89 11.44
CA GLY A 80 -24.62 -13.10 12.82
C GLY A 80 -23.26 -13.78 12.96
N ALA A 81 -22.61 -14.17 11.86
CA ALA A 81 -21.32 -14.85 11.93
C ALA A 81 -20.20 -13.90 12.36
N ASP A 82 -19.30 -14.37 13.23
CA ASP A 82 -18.17 -13.56 13.73
C ASP A 82 -17.31 -12.98 12.60
N LEU A 83 -17.13 -13.73 11.50
CA LEU A 83 -16.41 -13.29 10.32
C LEU A 83 -17.01 -12.01 9.68
N VAL A 84 -18.34 -11.87 9.71
CA VAL A 84 -19.03 -10.67 9.22
C VAL A 84 -18.71 -9.48 10.12
N SER A 85 -18.86 -9.66 11.43
CA SER A 85 -18.58 -8.60 12.40
C SER A 85 -17.11 -8.17 12.39
N GLY A 86 -16.18 -9.12 12.23
CA GLY A 86 -14.75 -8.87 12.12
C GLY A 86 -14.39 -8.10 10.85
N ALA A 87 -14.92 -8.51 9.70
CA ALA A 87 -14.69 -7.81 8.44
C ALA A 87 -15.26 -6.37 8.46
N LYS A 88 -16.47 -6.18 9.01
CA LYS A 88 -17.05 -4.83 9.18
C LYS A 88 -16.20 -3.95 10.11
N SER A 89 -15.70 -4.52 11.21
CA SER A 89 -14.85 -3.80 12.15
C SER A 89 -13.51 -3.39 11.52
N LEU A 90 -12.89 -4.28 10.75
CA LEU A 90 -11.67 -3.97 10.01
C LEU A 90 -11.89 -2.92 8.93
N ALA A 91 -13.00 -2.99 8.20
CA ALA A 91 -13.36 -1.97 7.22
C ALA A 91 -13.45 -0.58 7.88
N HIS A 92 -14.15 -0.50 9.01
CA HIS A 92 -14.26 0.75 9.77
C HIS A 92 -12.91 1.25 10.28
N TYR A 93 -12.10 0.38 10.85
CA TYR A 93 -10.75 0.71 11.34
C TYR A 93 -9.86 1.29 10.23
N TYR A 94 -9.85 0.65 9.06
CA TYR A 94 -9.03 1.11 7.94
C TYR A 94 -9.51 2.45 7.40
N GLU A 95 -10.82 2.68 7.32
CA GLU A 95 -11.37 3.97 6.90
C GLU A 95 -11.04 5.09 7.89
N GLN A 96 -11.19 4.85 9.19
CA GLN A 96 -10.79 5.83 10.21
C GLN A 96 -9.30 6.14 10.14
N THR A 97 -8.47 5.14 9.91
CA THR A 97 -7.03 5.34 9.76
C THR A 97 -6.71 6.14 8.51
N ALA A 98 -7.40 5.91 7.39
CA ALA A 98 -7.23 6.71 6.19
C ALA A 98 -7.58 8.19 6.41
N GLN A 99 -8.66 8.47 7.15
CA GLN A 99 -9.06 9.83 7.50
C GLN A 99 -8.01 10.53 8.37
N GLU A 100 -7.44 9.83 9.34
CA GLU A 100 -6.37 10.38 10.18
C GLU A 100 -5.09 10.67 9.37
N LEU A 101 -4.70 9.75 8.49
CA LEU A 101 -3.55 9.96 7.61
C LEU A 101 -3.76 11.17 6.67
N GLU A 102 -4.97 11.36 6.14
CA GLU A 102 -5.31 12.53 5.34
C GLU A 102 -5.22 13.82 6.17
N ARG A 103 -5.71 13.80 7.43
CA ARG A 103 -5.59 14.93 8.35
C ARG A 103 -4.14 15.30 8.62
N VAL A 104 -3.28 14.30 8.81
CA VAL A 104 -1.82 14.51 8.99
C VAL A 104 -1.19 15.09 7.71
N ALA A 105 -1.54 14.56 6.54
CA ALA A 105 -1.06 15.09 5.26
C ALA A 105 -1.43 16.57 5.08
N GLN A 106 -2.69 16.94 5.37
CA GLN A 106 -3.17 18.32 5.31
C GLN A 106 -2.41 19.25 6.26
N ALA A 107 -2.03 18.77 7.44
CA ALA A 107 -1.21 19.53 8.38
C ALA A 107 0.17 19.85 7.80
N HIS A 108 0.83 18.86 7.18
CA HIS A 108 2.13 19.06 6.51
C HIS A 108 2.03 20.02 5.32
N GLU A 109 0.99 19.92 4.51
CA GLU A 109 0.77 20.88 3.43
C GLU A 109 0.56 22.31 3.92
N ALA A 110 -0.15 22.50 5.03
CA ALA A 110 -0.36 23.81 5.61
C ALA A 110 0.98 24.45 6.00
N VAL A 111 1.91 23.67 6.56
CA VAL A 111 3.28 24.12 6.86
C VAL A 111 4.05 24.46 5.58
N ALA A 112 3.96 23.61 4.55
CA ALA A 112 4.59 23.86 3.25
C ALA A 112 4.12 25.19 2.62
N ARG A 113 2.80 25.44 2.63
CA ARG A 113 2.21 26.68 2.11
C ARG A 113 2.67 27.92 2.87
N ASN A 114 2.75 27.83 4.20
CA ASN A 114 3.16 28.96 5.05
C ASN A 114 4.66 29.29 4.95
N THR A 115 5.48 28.35 4.47
CA THR A 115 6.93 28.52 4.34
C THR A 115 7.32 29.13 2.99
N ARG A 116 6.43 29.10 1.99
CA ARG A 116 6.68 29.67 0.66
C ARG A 116 6.59 31.19 0.71
N PRO A 117 7.66 31.95 0.42
CA PRO A 117 7.59 33.40 0.36
C PRO A 117 6.64 33.85 -0.76
N PRO A 118 5.88 34.94 -0.59
CA PRO A 118 5.01 35.46 -1.63
C PRO A 118 5.84 35.77 -2.88
N ALA A 119 5.33 35.39 -4.05
CA ALA A 119 5.97 35.70 -5.32
C ALA A 119 6.18 37.23 -5.40
N ALA A 120 7.43 37.65 -5.62
CA ALA A 120 7.73 39.06 -5.85
C ALA A 120 6.98 39.52 -7.10
N VAL A 121 5.96 40.35 -6.88
CA VAL A 121 5.23 41.05 -7.95
C VAL A 121 6.25 41.97 -8.63
N ARG A 122 6.52 41.73 -9.92
CA ARG A 122 7.26 42.63 -10.80
C ARG A 122 6.28 43.44 -11.63
#